data_AF-A0A7J7Q4J5-F1
#
_entry.id   AF-A0A7J7Q4J5-F1
#
_cell.length_a   1.000
_cell.length_b   1.000
_cell.length_c   1.000
_cell.angle_alpha   90.00
_cell.angle_beta   90.00
_cell.angle_gamma   90.00
#
_symmetry.space_group_name_H-M   'P 1'
#
loop_
_entity.id
_entity.type
_entity.pdbx_description
1 polymer ?
#
loop_
_entity_poly.entity_id
_entity_poly.type
_entity_poly.pdbx_seq_one_letter_code
_entity_poly.pdbx_strand_id
1 'polypeptide(L)'
;TRTSCLCAMSPTSCSVCNEKSMRMSAYKASRLAVKYSPPTLYLEYTDIQQQHTRVRAVKLSYITHATDLDYLTCKVIKGFPRGLDPSTVNTRQVRQLLQQLVDRACQGQELQ
;
A
#
# COMPACT_ATOMS: atom_id res chain seq x y z
N THR A 1 -44.55 7.98 -27.56
CA THR A 1 -43.57 9.02 -27.19
C THR A 1 -42.64 8.42 -26.16
N ARG A 2 -41.36 8.33 -26.50
CA ARG A 2 -40.34 7.48 -25.87
C ARG A 2 -39.50 8.37 -24.95
N THR A 3 -39.65 8.23 -23.64
CA THR A 3 -38.89 9.02 -22.67
C THR A 3 -37.71 8.18 -22.20
N SER A 4 -36.53 8.51 -22.70
CA SER A 4 -35.25 7.88 -22.37
C SER A 4 -34.72 8.46 -21.06
N CYS A 5 -34.58 7.62 -20.03
CA CYS A 5 -33.82 7.97 -18.84
C CYS A 5 -32.32 7.74 -19.11
N LEU A 6 -31.55 8.82 -19.20
CA LEU A 6 -30.09 8.82 -19.17
C LEU A 6 -29.65 8.71 -17.69
N CYS A 7 -29.25 7.51 -17.25
CA CYS A 7 -28.57 7.36 -15.96
C CYS A 7 -27.10 7.76 -16.14
N ALA A 8 -26.75 8.90 -15.58
CA ALA A 8 -25.40 9.44 -15.52
C ALA A 8 -24.51 8.63 -14.55
N MET A 9 -23.31 8.36 -15.06
CA MET A 9 -22.04 7.96 -14.44
C MET A 9 -21.97 7.83 -12.92
N SER A 10 -21.66 6.61 -12.47
CA SER A 10 -21.22 6.29 -11.11
C SER A 10 -19.78 6.75 -10.86
N PRO A 11 -19.47 7.48 -9.78
CA PRO A 11 -18.14 7.48 -9.21
C PRO A 11 -18.08 6.36 -8.16
N THR A 12 -17.36 5.27 -8.48
CA THR A 12 -16.88 4.31 -7.48
C THR A 12 -15.86 5.01 -6.58
N SER A 13 -16.36 5.77 -5.62
CA SER A 13 -15.61 6.24 -4.48
C SER A 13 -15.33 5.03 -3.60
N CYS A 14 -14.08 4.59 -3.55
CA CYS A 14 -13.58 3.65 -2.55
C CYS A 14 -13.65 4.31 -1.16
N SER A 15 -14.85 4.47 -0.61
CA SER A 15 -15.11 4.96 0.73
C SER A 15 -15.07 3.80 1.71
N VAL A 16 -13.87 3.36 2.07
CA VAL A 16 -13.66 2.53 3.27
C VAL A 16 -12.48 3.08 4.07
N CYS A 17 -12.75 4.07 4.91
CA CYS A 17 -11.97 4.33 6.12
C CYS A 17 -12.97 4.63 7.25
N ASN A 18 -13.37 3.55 7.91
CA ASN A 18 -14.33 3.47 9.01
C ASN A 18 -13.94 4.41 10.18
N GLU A 19 -14.83 5.32 10.57
CA GLU A 19 -14.79 6.00 11.88
C GLU A 19 -15.09 4.96 12.97
N LYS A 20 -14.06 4.40 13.62
CA LYS A 20 -14.29 3.64 14.87
C LYS A 20 -13.04 3.47 15.73
N SER A 21 -13.21 3.94 16.97
CA SER A 21 -12.47 3.57 18.18
C SER A 21 -11.11 4.25 18.37
N MET A 22 -11.03 5.16 19.35
CA MET A 22 -9.80 5.64 20.00
C MET A 22 -9.06 4.49 20.71
N ARG A 23 -8.66 3.44 19.98
CA ARG A 23 -7.61 2.55 20.45
C ARG A 23 -6.31 3.28 20.18
N MET A 24 -5.55 3.56 21.22
CA MET A 24 -4.21 4.11 21.07
C MET A 24 -3.43 3.18 20.12
N SER A 25 -2.97 3.73 19.00
CA SER A 25 -2.10 3.01 18.09
C SER A 25 -0.88 2.51 18.86
N ALA A 26 -0.53 1.24 18.70
CA ALA A 26 0.65 0.66 19.34
C ALA A 26 1.93 0.98 18.55
N TYR A 27 1.78 1.22 17.24
CA TYR A 27 2.89 1.45 16.33
C TYR A 27 2.68 2.74 15.53
N LYS A 28 3.77 3.45 15.28
CA LYS A 28 3.83 4.63 14.40
C LYS A 28 4.73 4.35 13.21
N ALA A 29 4.25 4.55 11.98
CA ALA A 29 5.12 4.45 10.81
C ALA A 29 6.15 5.60 10.80
N SER A 30 7.40 5.26 10.51
CA SER A 30 8.53 6.20 10.44
C SER A 30 8.95 6.43 8.99
N ARG A 31 9.27 5.35 8.28
CA ARG A 31 9.87 5.41 6.94
C ARG A 31 9.40 4.27 6.06
N LEU A 32 9.24 4.55 4.78
CA LEU A 32 9.05 3.58 3.71
C LEU A 32 10.28 3.54 2.81
N ALA A 33 10.74 2.34 2.44
CA ALA A 33 11.85 2.15 1.54
C ALA A 33 11.60 0.96 0.61
N VAL A 34 12.32 0.91 -0.51
CA VAL A 34 12.21 -0.18 -1.51
C VAL A 34 13.57 -0.73 -1.87
N LYS A 35 13.63 -2.03 -2.15
CA LYS A 35 14.78 -2.74 -2.74
C LYS A 35 14.29 -3.44 -4.00
N TYR A 36 15.06 -3.35 -5.09
CA TYR A 36 14.64 -3.86 -6.40
C TYR A 36 15.00 -5.34 -6.62
N SER A 37 16.00 -5.90 -5.92
CA SER A 37 16.47 -7.27 -6.15
C SER A 37 16.63 -8.06 -4.83
N PRO A 38 15.69 -8.94 -4.46
CA PRO A 38 14.34 -9.08 -5.05
C PRO A 38 13.44 -7.88 -4.70
N PRO A 39 12.38 -7.60 -5.48
CA PRO A 39 11.44 -6.51 -5.21
C PRO A 39 10.86 -6.61 -3.79
N THR A 40 11.19 -5.66 -2.94
CA THR A 40 10.83 -5.69 -1.51
C THR A 40 10.51 -4.27 -1.04
N LEU A 41 9.38 -4.12 -0.35
CA LEU A 41 9.02 -2.89 0.34
C LEU A 41 9.28 -3.04 1.84
N TYR A 42 9.94 -2.06 2.43
CA TYR A 42 10.27 -2.01 3.85
C TYR A 42 9.45 -0.91 4.52
N LEU A 43 8.75 -1.28 5.58
CA LEU A 43 8.14 -0.35 6.51
C LEU A 43 8.96 -0.33 7.80
N GLU A 44 9.55 0.82 8.10
CA GLU A 44 10.09 1.12 9.42
C GLU A 44 8.99 1.72 10.29
N TYR A 45 8.85 1.23 11.51
CA TYR A 45 7.86 1.69 12.47
C TYR A 45 8.41 1.64 13.88
N THR A 46 7.92 2.52 14.74
CA THR A 46 8.30 2.61 16.15
C THR A 46 7.19 2.07 17.02
N ASP A 47 7.53 1.18 17.95
CA ASP A 47 6.66 0.76 19.05
C ASP A 47 6.53 1.93 20.05
N ILE A 48 5.31 2.43 20.23
CA ILE A 48 5.06 3.62 21.06
C ILE A 48 5.31 3.32 22.55
N GLN A 49 5.08 2.07 22.99
CA GLN A 49 5.28 1.69 24.39
C GLN A 49 6.76 1.43 24.69
N GLN A 50 7.45 0.74 23.78
CA GLN A 50 8.85 0.32 23.98
C GLN A 50 9.87 1.31 23.43
N GLN A 51 9.43 2.34 22.70
CA GLN A 51 10.27 3.26 21.91
C GLN A 51 11.29 2.54 21.02
N HIS A 52 10.95 1.34 20.56
CA HIS A 52 11.85 0.49 19.78
C HIS A 52 11.46 0.52 18.31
N THR A 53 12.43 0.84 17.45
CA THR A 53 12.25 0.85 16.00
C THR A 53 12.36 -0.56 15.43
N ARG A 54 11.40 -0.93 14.59
CA ARG A 54 11.33 -2.23 13.92
C ARG A 54 11.15 -2.03 12.42
N VAL A 55 11.59 -3.01 11.65
CA VAL A 55 11.45 -3.02 10.19
C VAL A 55 10.64 -4.24 9.76
N ARG A 56 9.59 -4.01 8.97
CA ARG A 56 8.79 -5.03 8.31
C ARG A 56 9.13 -5.04 6.83
N ALA A 57 9.68 -6.16 6.35
CA ALA A 57 9.89 -6.39 4.92
C ALA A 57 8.68 -7.12 4.31
N VAL A 58 8.12 -6.56 3.25
CA VAL A 58 7.10 -7.19 2.40
C VAL A 58 7.76 -7.51 1.07
N LYS A 59 8.12 -8.79 0.90
CA LYS A 59 8.66 -9.30 -0.36
C LYS A 59 7.54 -9.40 -1.38
N LEU A 60 7.76 -8.82 -2.55
CA LEU A 60 6.82 -8.84 -3.65
C LEU A 60 7.33 -9.86 -4.67
N SER A 61 6.86 -11.09 -4.52
CA SER A 61 7.16 -12.17 -5.47
C SER A 61 6.18 -12.10 -6.64
N TYR A 62 6.67 -12.37 -7.87
CA TYR A 62 5.86 -12.47 -9.09
C TYR A 62 5.10 -11.18 -9.47
N ILE A 63 5.81 -10.05 -9.47
CA ILE A 63 5.25 -8.79 -9.99
C ILE A 63 5.38 -8.79 -11.53
N THR A 64 4.28 -8.49 -12.22
CA THR A 64 4.24 -8.31 -13.69
C THR A 64 3.61 -6.96 -14.05
N HIS A 65 3.75 -6.50 -15.29
CA HIS A 65 3.09 -5.27 -15.78
C HIS A 65 1.56 -5.30 -15.67
N ALA A 66 0.94 -6.49 -15.66
CA ALA A 66 -0.51 -6.64 -15.49
C ALA A 66 -0.96 -6.58 -14.01
N THR A 67 -0.03 -6.37 -13.06
CA THR A 67 -0.35 -6.34 -11.64
C THR A 67 -1.16 -5.09 -11.30
N ASP A 68 -2.35 -5.27 -10.76
CA ASP A 68 -3.15 -4.17 -10.22
C ASP A 68 -2.47 -3.55 -9.00
N LEU A 69 -2.07 -2.29 -9.14
CA LEU A 69 -1.39 -1.51 -8.12
C LEU A 69 -2.28 -1.17 -6.93
N ASP A 70 -3.59 -0.98 -7.14
CA ASP A 70 -4.52 -0.70 -6.06
C ASP A 70 -4.67 -1.94 -5.18
N TYR A 71 -4.88 -3.10 -5.80
CA TYR A 71 -4.87 -4.38 -5.09
C TYR A 71 -3.54 -4.65 -4.36
N LEU A 72 -2.40 -4.40 -5.01
CA LEU A 72 -1.08 -4.61 -4.40
C LEU A 72 -0.84 -3.69 -3.20
N THR A 73 -1.23 -2.42 -3.32
CA THR A 73 -1.15 -1.43 -2.23
C THR A 73 -1.98 -1.88 -1.03
N CYS A 74 -3.23 -2.29 -1.26
CA CYS A 74 -4.09 -2.85 -0.21
C CYS A 74 -3.47 -4.10 0.44
N LYS A 75 -2.89 -5.01 -0.36
CA LYS A 75 -2.23 -6.23 0.14
C LYS A 75 -1.03 -5.91 1.03
N VAL A 76 -0.21 -4.94 0.62
CA VAL A 76 0.97 -4.48 1.38
C VAL A 76 0.56 -3.87 2.71
N ILE A 77 -0.43 -2.96 2.70
CA ILE A 77 -0.91 -2.29 3.92
C ILE A 77 -1.55 -3.31 4.87
N LYS A 78 -2.28 -4.30 4.36
CA LYS A 78 -2.80 -5.41 5.19
C LYS A 78 -1.70 -6.26 5.83
N GLY A 79 -0.48 -6.24 5.29
CA GLY A 79 0.69 -6.94 5.82
C GLY A 79 1.45 -6.18 6.92
N PHE A 80 1.06 -4.93 7.19
CA PHE A 80 1.62 -4.11 8.26
C PHE A 80 1.17 -4.59 9.66
N PRO A 81 1.93 -4.26 10.72
CA PRO A 81 1.57 -4.68 12.08
C PRO A 81 0.15 -4.21 12.47
N ARG A 82 -0.60 -5.10 13.11
CA ARG A 82 -1.93 -4.75 13.66
C ARG A 82 -1.74 -3.68 14.74
N GLY A 83 -2.56 -2.63 14.71
CA GLY A 83 -2.42 -1.49 15.62
C GLY A 83 -1.39 -0.44 15.18
N LEU A 84 -0.90 -0.53 13.93
CA LEU A 84 -0.23 0.60 13.28
C LEU A 84 -1.21 1.74 13.07
N ASP A 85 -0.77 2.95 13.39
CA ASP A 85 -1.55 4.16 13.16
C ASP A 85 -1.77 4.38 11.65
N PRO A 86 -3.00 4.25 11.15
CA PRO A 86 -3.28 4.40 9.73
C PRO A 86 -2.99 5.82 9.22
N SER A 87 -3.04 6.84 10.11
CA SER A 87 -2.75 8.23 9.73
C SER A 87 -1.28 8.44 9.38
N THR A 88 -0.39 7.58 9.87
CA THR A 88 1.06 7.66 9.65
C THR A 88 1.48 6.95 8.36
N VAL A 89 0.58 6.18 7.75
CA VAL A 89 0.83 5.47 6.50
C VAL A 89 0.31 6.29 5.34
N ASN A 90 1.21 6.89 4.57
CA ASN A 90 0.84 7.58 3.33
C ASN A 90 0.60 6.56 2.21
N THR A 91 -0.66 6.16 2.01
CA THR A 91 -1.09 5.21 0.97
C THR A 91 -0.66 5.64 -0.44
N ARG A 92 -0.67 6.95 -0.74
CA ARG A 92 -0.23 7.46 -2.04
C ARG A 92 1.27 7.24 -2.26
N GLN A 93 2.07 7.46 -1.22
CA GLN A 93 3.51 7.18 -1.25
C GLN A 93 3.78 5.67 -1.42
N VAL A 94 3.04 4.81 -0.72
CA VAL A 94 3.15 3.35 -0.90
C VAL A 94 2.87 2.97 -2.34
N ARG A 95 1.78 3.48 -2.93
CA ARG A 95 1.44 3.22 -4.35
C ARG A 95 2.55 3.67 -5.31
N GLN A 96 3.12 4.86 -5.11
CA GLN A 96 4.20 5.38 -5.94
C GLN A 96 5.47 4.50 -5.86
N LEU A 97 5.82 4.06 -4.65
CA LEU A 97 6.94 3.15 -4.43
C LEU A 97 6.70 1.78 -5.07
N LEU A 98 5.47 1.28 -5.02
CA LEU A 98 5.08 0.03 -5.68
C LEU A 98 5.12 0.13 -7.20
N GLN A 99 4.65 1.24 -7.78
CA GLN A 99 4.78 1.53 -9.21
C GLN A 99 6.26 1.48 -9.64
N GLN A 100 7.14 2.19 -8.92
CA GLN A 100 8.57 2.17 -9.21
C GLN A 100 9.18 0.76 -9.12
N LEU A 101 8.74 -0.04 -8.14
CA LEU A 101 9.16 -1.43 -8.01
C LEU A 101 8.69 -2.28 -9.19
N VAL A 102 7.44 -2.13 -9.64
CA VAL A 102 6.87 -2.85 -10.79
C VAL A 102 7.62 -2.48 -12.07
N ASP A 103 7.78 -1.18 -12.34
CA ASP A 103 8.44 -0.68 -13.54
C ASP A 103 9.87 -1.21 -13.65
N ARG A 104 10.63 -1.13 -12.55
CA ARG A 104 12.02 -1.62 -12.47
C ARG A 104 12.12 -3.14 -12.54
N ALA A 105 11.20 -3.86 -11.90
CA ALA A 105 11.19 -5.32 -11.91
C ALA A 105 10.91 -5.86 -13.31
N CYS A 106 10.04 -5.19 -14.08
CA CYS A 106 9.72 -5.63 -15.43
C CYS A 106 10.76 -5.18 -16.46
N GLN A 107 11.35 -3.98 -16.34
CA GLN A 107 12.47 -3.54 -17.20
C GLN A 107 13.71 -4.43 -17.06
N GLY A 108 13.94 -5.00 -15.88
CA GLY A 108 15.05 -5.93 -15.64
C GLY A 108 14.88 -7.33 -16.23
N GLN A 109 13.71 -7.67 -16.80
CA GLN A 109 13.45 -8.98 -17.41
C GLN A 109 13.76 -9.04 -18.93
N GLU A 110 14.11 -7.94 -19.59
CA GLU A 110 14.40 -7.90 -21.04
C GLU A 110 15.84 -8.30 -21.42
N LEU A 111 16.67 -8.78 -20.47
CA LEU A 111 18.09 -9.10 -20.73
C LEU A 111 18.55 -10.50 -20.30
N GLN A 112 17.67 -11.51 -20.33
CA GLN A 112 18.10 -12.91 -20.16
C GLN A 112 17.55 -13.82 -21.24
#